data_AF-A0A921KS31-F1
#
_entry.id   AF-A0A921KS31-F1
#
_cell.length_a   1.000
_cell.length_b   1.000
_cell.length_c   1.000
_cell.angle_alpha   90.00
_cell.angle_beta   90.00
_cell.angle_gamma   90.00
#
_symmetry.space_group_name_H-M   'P 1'
#
loop_
_entity.id
_entity.type
_entity.pdbx_description
1 polymer ?
#
loop_
_entity_poly.entity_id
_entity_poly.type
_entity_poly.pdbx_seq_one_letter_code
_entity_poly.pdbx_strand_id
1 'polypeptide(L)'
;MKLRDSDLLARYMHAKDFSQARLGRYAGVSRQFIHKLVSGDTKTCSRQVGELIEEALSVLPGTLFVPEESRQTRPTVSRSKTAA
;
A
#
# COMPACT_ATOMS: atom_id res chain seq x y z
N MET A 1 -3.01 4.01 -3.73
CA MET A 1 -2.47 4.65 -2.51
C MET A 1 -1.00 4.38 -2.43
N LYS A 2 -0.23 5.36 -1.95
CA LYS A 2 1.21 5.23 -1.74
C LYS A 2 1.54 5.38 -0.26
N LEU A 3 2.29 4.42 0.26
CA LEU A 3 2.88 4.45 1.60
C LEU A 3 3.85 5.61 1.69
N ARG A 4 3.64 6.47 2.70
CA ARG A 4 4.47 7.64 2.95
C ARG A 4 5.88 7.26 3.35
N ASP A 5 5.97 6.35 4.32
CA ASP A 5 7.22 5.94 4.94
C ASP A 5 7.05 4.54 5.58
N SER A 6 7.99 3.64 5.26
CA SER A 6 8.01 2.25 5.75
C SER A 6 8.37 2.14 7.23
N ASP A 7 9.30 2.98 7.71
CA ASP A 7 9.67 3.05 9.11
C ASP A 7 8.53 3.60 9.97
N LEU A 8 7.77 4.56 9.44
CA LEU A 8 6.58 5.08 10.11
C LEU A 8 5.53 3.98 10.31
N LEU A 9 5.24 3.19 9.27
CA LEU A 9 4.35 2.02 9.39
C LEU A 9 4.85 1.04 10.46
N ALA A 10 6.15 0.71 10.45
CA ALA A 10 6.74 -0.20 11.42
C ALA A 10 6.60 0.33 12.86
N ARG A 11 6.79 1.64 13.09
CA ARG A 11 6.62 2.28 14.40
C ARG A 11 5.19 2.19 14.90
N TYR A 12 4.19 2.43 14.05
CA TYR A 12 2.78 2.28 14.44
C TYR A 12 2.42 0.83 14.75
N MET A 13 2.92 -0.12 13.95
CA MET A 13 2.74 -1.54 14.23
C MET A 13 3.34 -1.92 15.58
N HIS A 14 4.55 -1.46 15.89
CA HIS A 14 5.19 -1.72 17.18
C HIS A 14 4.43 -1.06 18.34
N ALA A 15 4.01 0.20 18.19
CA ALA A 15 3.27 0.93 19.22
C ALA A 15 1.91 0.30 19.56
N LYS A 16 1.32 -0.44 18.62
CA LYS A 16 0.03 -1.13 18.78
C LYS A 16 0.16 -2.64 19.03
N ASP A 17 1.39 -3.15 19.17
CA ASP A 17 1.68 -4.58 19.26
C ASP A 17 0.99 -5.40 18.14
N PHE A 18 1.01 -4.85 16.92
CA PHE A 18 0.34 -5.42 15.76
C PHE A 18 1.31 -6.23 14.93
N SER A 19 1.14 -7.56 14.93
CA SER A 19 1.95 -8.42 14.07
C SER A 19 1.59 -8.28 12.59
N GLN A 20 2.57 -8.47 11.70
CA GLN A 20 2.34 -8.43 10.24
C GLN A 20 1.27 -9.43 9.78
N ALA A 21 1.19 -10.59 10.43
CA ALA A 21 0.19 -11.61 10.11
C ALA A 21 -1.21 -11.16 10.52
N ARG A 22 -1.36 -10.54 11.71
CA ARG A 22 -2.64 -9.99 12.18
C ARG A 22 -3.09 -8.85 11.27
N LEU A 23 -2.16 -7.98 10.88
CA LEU A 23 -2.45 -6.82 10.01
C LEU A 23 -2.91 -7.29 8.63
N GLY A 24 -2.24 -8.29 8.06
CA GLY A 24 -2.64 -8.88 6.80
C GLY A 24 -4.06 -9.43 6.84
N ARG A 25 -4.41 -10.20 7.88
CA ARG A 25 -5.77 -10.76 8.04
C ARG A 25 -6.83 -9.67 8.13
N TYR A 26 -6.57 -8.61 8.90
CA TYR A 26 -7.49 -7.49 9.06
C TYR A 26 -7.71 -6.75 7.73
N ALA A 27 -6.62 -6.46 7.01
CA ALA A 27 -6.67 -5.74 5.74
C ALA A 27 -7.01 -6.61 4.51
N GLY A 28 -7.27 -7.92 4.70
CA GLY A 28 -7.60 -8.84 3.61
C GLY A 28 -6.42 -9.16 2.68
N VAL A 29 -5.18 -9.05 3.16
CA VAL A 29 -3.95 -9.27 2.38
C VAL A 29 -3.02 -10.30 3.04
N SER A 30 -2.07 -10.83 2.29
CA SER A 30 -1.11 -11.79 2.83
C SER A 30 -0.13 -11.14 3.80
N ARG A 31 0.38 -11.92 4.78
CA ARG A 31 1.50 -11.47 5.64
C ARG A 31 2.68 -10.98 4.79
N GLN A 32 2.98 -11.68 3.69
CA GLN A 32 4.11 -11.34 2.82
C GLN A 32 3.93 -9.96 2.18
N PHE A 33 2.69 -9.57 1.87
CA PHE A 33 2.41 -8.24 1.38
C PHE A 33 2.72 -7.17 2.42
N ILE A 34 2.29 -7.37 3.68
CA ILE A 34 2.63 -6.46 4.79
C ILE A 34 4.14 -6.38 4.99
N HIS A 35 4.84 -7.52 4.92
CA HIS A 35 6.30 -7.54 4.98
C HIS A 35 6.93 -6.61 3.92
N LYS A 36 6.47 -6.69 2.66
CA LYS A 36 6.96 -5.83 1.57
C LYS A 36 6.71 -4.34 1.81
N LEU A 37 5.60 -3.98 2.47
CA LEU A 37 5.33 -2.60 2.86
C LEU A 37 6.30 -2.12 3.94
N VAL A 38 6.54 -2.96 4.96
CA VAL A 38 7.44 -2.66 6.07
C VAL A 38 8.91 -2.64 5.63
N SER A 39 9.33 -3.53 4.73
CA SER A 39 10.69 -3.55 4.17
C SER A 39 10.92 -2.44 3.13
N GLY A 40 9.86 -1.80 2.64
CA GLY A 40 9.93 -0.80 1.58
C GLY A 40 10.07 -1.38 0.17
N ASP A 41 10.05 -2.71 0.00
CA ASP A 41 10.05 -3.40 -1.30
C ASP A 41 8.83 -3.02 -2.16
N THR A 42 7.73 -2.65 -1.50
CA THR A 42 6.54 -2.12 -2.15
C THR A 42 6.05 -0.92 -1.38
N LYS A 43 5.68 0.14 -2.11
CA LYS A 43 5.15 1.37 -1.51
C LYS A 43 3.72 1.66 -1.95
N THR A 44 3.06 0.76 -2.67
CA THR A 44 1.75 1.00 -3.24
C THR A 44 0.74 -0.08 -2.83
N CYS A 45 -0.50 0.34 -2.63
CA CYS A 45 -1.63 -0.56 -2.37
C CYS A 45 -2.94 0.06 -2.88
N SER A 46 -4.03 -0.72 -2.89
CA SER A 46 -5.36 -0.20 -3.20
C SER A 46 -5.85 0.76 -2.11
N ARG A 47 -6.84 1.59 -2.43
CA ARG A 47 -7.45 2.53 -1.47
C ARG A 47 -8.02 1.81 -0.24
N GLN A 48 -8.83 0.79 -0.48
CA GLN A 48 -9.44 -0.02 0.57
C GLN A 48 -8.39 -0.66 1.50
N VAL A 49 -7.29 -1.18 0.96
CA VAL A 49 -6.23 -1.79 1.78
C VAL A 49 -5.53 -0.74 2.64
N GLY A 50 -5.24 0.44 2.09
CA GLY A 50 -4.65 1.55 2.85
C GLY A 50 -5.53 2.00 4.01
N GLU A 51 -6.83 2.21 3.74
CA GLU A 51 -7.84 2.59 4.75
C GLU A 51 -7.95 1.55 5.87
N LEU A 52 -8.02 0.26 5.53
CA LEU A 52 -8.08 -0.83 6.52
C LEU A 52 -6.80 -0.94 7.37
N ILE A 53 -5.62 -0.69 6.78
CA ILE A 53 -4.37 -0.70 7.55
C ILE A 53 -4.34 0.48 8.54
N GLU A 54 -4.77 1.67 8.12
CA GLU A 54 -4.85 2.84 9.01
C GLU A 54 -5.87 2.62 10.13
N GLU A 55 -7.04 2.07 9.81
CA GLU A 55 -8.06 1.69 10.79
C GLU A 55 -7.53 0.67 11.81
N ALA A 56 -6.88 -0.41 11.34
CA ALA A 56 -6.30 -1.45 12.19
C ALA A 56 -5.31 -0.90 13.22
N LEU A 57 -4.52 0.10 12.81
CA LEU A 57 -3.50 0.74 13.64
C LEU A 57 -4.06 1.92 14.44
N SER A 58 -5.37 2.18 14.36
CA SER A 58 -6.05 3.33 14.97
C SER A 58 -5.42 4.67 14.57
N VAL A 59 -5.04 4.80 13.32
CA VAL A 59 -4.42 5.99 12.75
C VAL A 59 -5.46 6.73 11.90
N LEU A 60 -5.40 8.07 11.90
CA LEU A 60 -6.27 8.87 11.04
C LEU A 60 -6.05 8.55 9.55
N PRO A 61 -7.11 8.46 8.74
CA PRO A 61 -6.98 8.24 7.30
C PRO A 61 -6.05 9.26 6.63
N GLY A 62 -5.16 8.79 5.75
CA GLY A 62 -4.21 9.65 5.04
C GLY A 62 -2.88 9.92 5.77
N THR A 63 -2.68 9.37 6.97
CA THR A 63 -1.45 9.55 7.75
C THR A 63 -0.32 8.67 7.23
N LEU A 64 -0.61 7.39 6.98
CA LEU A 64 0.33 6.38 6.50
C LEU A 64 0.29 6.28 4.97
N PHE A 65 -0.90 6.35 4.40
CA PHE A 65 -1.10 6.18 2.96
C PHE A 65 -1.68 7.44 2.34
N VAL A 66 -0.95 8.04 1.41
CA VAL A 66 -1.43 9.18 0.65
C VAL A 66 -2.02 8.74 -0.68
N PRO A 67 -3.03 9.44 -1.21
CA PRO A 67 -3.44 9.29 -2.60
C PRO A 67 -2.21 9.46 -3.50
N GLU A 68 -1.96 8.47 -4.35
CA GLU A 68 -0.95 8.61 -5.36
C GLU A 68 -1.59 9.39 -6.50
N GLU A 69 -1.18 10.65 -6.69
CA GLU A 69 -1.45 11.36 -7.93
C GLU A 69 -0.60 10.73 -9.03
N SER A 70 -1.02 9.56 -9.51
CA SER A 70 -0.45 9.02 -10.73
C SER A 70 -0.74 10.03 -11.83
N ARG A 71 0.29 10.72 -12.33
CA ARG A 71 0.23 11.42 -13.61
C ARG A 71 -0.40 10.44 -14.59
N GLN A 72 -1.58 10.75 -15.11
CA GLN A 72 -2.24 9.94 -16.13
C GLN A 72 -1.46 10.02 -17.45
N THR A 73 -0.23 9.51 -17.50
CA THR A 73 0.38 9.09 -18.75
C THR A 73 -0.34 7.84 -19.18
N ARG A 74 -1.45 8.02 -19.89
CA ARG A 74 -2.05 6.95 -20.71
C ARG A 74 -0.91 6.41 -21.59
N PRO A 75 -0.62 5.09 -21.58
CA PRO A 75 0.29 4.54 -22.56
C PRO A 75 -0.32 4.78 -23.94
N THR A 76 0.32 5.62 -24.76
CA THR A 76 -0.05 5.76 -26.17
C THR A 76 0.33 4.46 -26.86
N VAL A 77 -0.59 3.50 -26.92
CA VAL A 77 -0.41 2.26 -27.68
C VAL A 77 -0.53 2.60 -29.15
N SER A 78 0.60 2.83 -29.82
CA SER A 78 0.64 2.91 -31.28
C SER A 78 0.39 1.50 -31.84
N ARG A 79 -0.77 1.29 -32.47
CA ARG A 79 -1.05 0.07 -33.22
C ARG A 79 -0.24 0.12 -34.51
N SER A 80 0.93 -0.51 -34.54
CA SER A 80 1.62 -0.81 -35.80
C SER A 80 0.79 -1.82 -36.59
N LYS A 81 0.31 -1.42 -37.78
CA LYS A 81 -0.33 -2.34 -38.73
C LYS A 81 0.71 -3.36 -39.20
N THR A 82 0.55 -4.63 -38.84
CA THR A 82 1.25 -5.73 -39.49
C THR A 82 0.64 -5.93 -40.88
N ALA A 83 1.43 -5.74 -41.93
CA ALA A 83 1.05 -6.09 -43.30
C ALA A 83 1.14 -7.62 -43.46
N ALA A 84 0.13 -8.19 -44.11
CA ALA A 84 0.06 -9.59 -44.53
C ALA A 84 0.54 -9.73 -45.98
#